data_AF-A0A9D1MR62-F1
#
_entry.id   AF-A0A9D1MR62-F1
#
_cell.length_a   1.000
_cell.length_b   1.000
_cell.length_c   1.000
_cell.angle_alpha   90.00
_cell.angle_beta   90.00
_cell.angle_gamma   90.00
#
_symmetry.space_group_name_H-M   'P 1'
#
loop_
_entity.id
_entity.type
_entity.pdbx_description
1 polymer ?
#
loop_
_entity_poly.entity_id
_entity_poly.type
_entity_poly.pdbx_seq_one_letter_code
_entity_poly.pdbx_strand_id
1 'polypeptide(L)'
;MGQNALSGFIELVEKRYELEVIDSHYVLVDEKFKRYNTMIEVKLNPVMMSAFQEKYAHKTSDMHVAWSVHEGTIRFYAEVGNNILLLLDSLKENK
;
A
#
# COMPACT_ATOMS: atom_id res chain seq x y z
N MET A 1 -9.14 -6.30 -26.70
CA MET A 1 -8.60 -7.01 -25.53
C MET A 1 -8.36 -5.95 -24.47
N GLY A 2 -9.30 -5.75 -23.55
CA GLY A 2 -9.16 -4.72 -22.51
C GLY A 2 -8.08 -5.17 -21.53
N GLN A 3 -6.93 -4.49 -21.52
CA GLN A 3 -5.99 -4.64 -20.43
C GLN A 3 -6.76 -4.38 -19.13
N ASN A 4 -6.67 -5.32 -18.19
CA ASN A 4 -7.33 -5.24 -16.92
C ASN A 4 -6.79 -4.00 -16.20
N ALA A 5 -7.62 -2.97 -15.96
CA ALA A 5 -7.16 -1.70 -15.37
C ALA A 5 -6.43 -1.90 -14.04
N LEU A 6 -6.74 -3.00 -13.33
CA LEU A 6 -6.06 -3.43 -12.12
C LEU A 6 -4.62 -3.91 -12.36
N SER A 7 -4.35 -4.64 -13.45
CA SER A 7 -3.00 -5.11 -13.76
C SER A 7 -2.09 -3.96 -14.17
N GLY A 8 -2.61 -3.01 -14.96
CA GLY A 8 -1.86 -1.80 -15.33
C GLY A 8 -1.53 -0.92 -14.13
N PHE A 9 -2.44 -0.82 -13.15
CA PHE A 9 -2.18 -0.10 -11.91
C PHE A 9 -1.09 -0.76 -11.06
N ILE A 10 -1.14 -2.09 -10.90
CA ILE A 10 -0.12 -2.86 -10.17
C ILE A 10 1.27 -2.65 -10.79
N GLU A 11 1.40 -2.85 -12.11
CA GLU A 11 2.67 -2.67 -12.81
C GLU A 11 3.24 -1.24 -12.63
N LEU A 12 2.37 -0.23 -12.63
CA LEU A 12 2.78 1.16 -12.40
C LEU A 12 3.30 1.39 -10.97
N VAL A 13 2.65 0.81 -9.97
CA VAL A 13 3.05 0.92 -8.56
C VAL A 13 4.39 0.22 -8.34
N GLU A 14 4.50 -1.03 -8.78
CA GLU A 14 5.74 -1.82 -8.67
C GLU A 14 6.93 -1.09 -9.29
N LYS A 15 6.73 -0.54 -10.49
CA LYS A 15 7.78 0.21 -11.21
C LYS A 15 8.12 1.55 -10.55
N ARG A 16 7.13 2.30 -10.06
CA ARG A 16 7.34 3.65 -9.48
C ARG A 16 8.10 3.59 -8.16
N TYR A 17 7.83 2.57 -7.36
CA TYR A 17 8.36 2.43 -6.00
C TYR A 17 9.41 1.33 -5.86
N GLU A 18 9.74 0.61 -6.94
CA GLU A 18 10.71 -0.50 -6.91
C GLU A 18 10.34 -1.51 -5.81
N LEU A 19 9.07 -1.92 -5.79
CA LEU A 19 8.48 -2.87 -4.85
C LEU A 19 7.74 -3.98 -5.60
N GLU A 20 7.38 -5.04 -4.88
CA GLU A 20 6.58 -6.15 -5.41
C GLU A 20 5.20 -6.14 -4.74
N VAL A 21 4.12 -6.21 -5.53
CA VAL A 21 2.75 -6.33 -5.03
C VAL A 21 2.39 -7.81 -4.93
N ILE A 22 2.13 -8.28 -3.72
CA ILE A 22 1.84 -9.69 -3.42
C ILE A 22 0.35 -9.98 -3.61
N ASP A 23 -0.51 -9.07 -3.14
CA ASP A 23 -1.97 -9.18 -3.24
C ASP A 23 -2.61 -7.79 -3.27
N SER A 24 -3.77 -7.67 -3.91
CA SER A 24 -4.53 -6.43 -3.99
C SER A 24 -6.02 -6.73 -4.17
N HIS A 25 -6.84 -6.30 -3.22
CA HIS A 25 -8.29 -6.46 -3.30
C HIS A 25 -9.05 -5.43 -2.47
N TYR A 26 -10.35 -5.32 -2.72
CA TYR A 26 -11.27 -4.51 -1.93
C TYR A 26 -11.85 -5.34 -0.79
N VAL A 27 -11.72 -4.84 0.44
CA VAL A 27 -12.26 -5.48 1.65
C VAL A 27 -13.54 -4.75 2.06
N LEU A 28 -14.67 -5.44 2.12
CA LEU A 28 -15.92 -4.90 2.64
C LEU A 28 -15.78 -4.69 4.16
N VAL A 29 -15.87 -3.44 4.61
CA VAL A 29 -15.71 -3.06 6.02
C VAL A 29 -17.02 -2.61 6.68
N ASP A 30 -18.02 -2.26 5.87
CA ASP A 30 -19.37 -1.93 6.35
C ASP A 30 -20.43 -2.47 5.38
N GLU A 31 -21.20 -3.46 5.80
CA GLU A 31 -22.24 -4.07 4.95
C GLU A 31 -23.45 -3.17 4.73
N LYS A 32 -23.77 -2.31 5.72
CA LYS A 32 -24.94 -1.44 5.71
C LYS A 32 -24.75 -0.28 4.74
N PHE A 33 -23.55 0.28 4.70
CA PHE A 33 -23.20 1.39 3.81
C PHE A 33 -22.35 0.95 2.61
N LYS A 34 -22.08 -0.35 2.46
CA LYS A 34 -21.24 -0.93 1.40
C LYS A 34 -19.89 -0.21 1.26
N ARG A 35 -19.22 0.04 2.39
CA ARG A 35 -17.89 0.66 2.39
C ARG A 35 -16.82 -0.38 2.18
N TYR A 36 -15.87 -0.08 1.31
CA TYR A 36 -14.75 -0.95 1.01
C TYR A 36 -13.45 -0.22 1.30
N ASN A 37 -12.53 -0.89 1.98
CA ASN A 37 -11.14 -0.44 2.04
C ASN A 37 -10.38 -1.08 0.89
N THR A 38 -9.51 -0.29 0.26
CA THR A 38 -8.46 -0.84 -0.61
C THR A 38 -7.43 -1.52 0.28
N MET A 39 -7.14 -2.80 0.00
CA MET A 39 -6.07 -3.54 0.62
C MET A 39 -5.00 -3.82 -0.43
N ILE A 40 -3.75 -3.50 -0.12
CA ILE A 40 -2.59 -3.94 -0.91
C ILE A 40 -1.53 -4.51 0.01
N GLU A 41 -1.06 -5.71 -0.32
CA GLU A 41 0.08 -6.33 0.33
C GLU A 41 1.30 -6.15 -0.56
N VAL A 42 2.36 -5.59 -0.01
CA VAL A 42 3.57 -5.30 -0.75
C VAL A 42 4.81 -5.80 -0.02
N LYS A 43 5.82 -6.13 -0.79
CA LYS A 43 7.18 -6.33 -0.33
C LYS A 43 8.01 -5.11 -0.73
N LEU A 44 8.32 -4.29 0.27
CA LEU A 44 9.19 -3.13 0.08
C LEU A 44 10.63 -3.56 -0.16
N ASN A 45 11.37 -2.79 -0.96
CA ASN A 45 12.83 -2.93 -1.02
C ASN A 45 13.49 -2.52 0.32
N PRO A 46 14.74 -2.94 0.58
CA PRO A 46 15.41 -2.68 1.86
C PRO A 46 15.51 -1.19 2.24
N VAL A 47 15.65 -0.30 1.25
CA VAL A 47 15.77 1.15 1.47
C VAL A 47 14.44 1.71 1.99
N MET A 48 13.34 1.43 1.28
CA MET A 48 12.00 1.87 1.70
C MET A 48 11.54 1.21 2.99
N MET A 49 11.90 -0.07 3.23
CA MET A 49 11.60 -0.74 4.49
C MET A 49 12.32 -0.06 5.68
N SER A 50 13.58 0.34 5.50
CA SER A 50 14.33 1.07 6.53
C SER A 50 13.69 2.44 6.82
N ALA A 51 13.35 3.20 5.77
CA ALA A 51 12.64 4.47 5.90
C ALA A 51 11.26 4.31 6.56
N PHE A 52 10.56 3.22 6.26
CA PHE A 52 9.28 2.89 6.88
C PHE A 52 9.43 2.63 8.37
N GLN A 53 10.40 1.80 8.75
CA GLN A 53 10.68 1.50 10.15
C GLN A 53 11.08 2.76 10.92
N GLU A 54 11.94 3.61 10.36
CA GLU A 54 12.36 4.86 11.00
C GLU A 54 11.18 5.82 11.21
N LYS A 55 10.36 6.04 10.18
CA LYS A 55 9.28 7.03 10.20
C LYS A 55 8.04 6.56 10.95
N TYR A 56 7.77 5.26 10.95
CA TYR A 56 6.51 4.68 11.39
C TYR A 56 6.66 3.61 12.50
N ALA A 57 7.84 3.44 13.12
CA ALA A 57 8.13 2.42 14.16
C ALA A 57 7.04 2.23 15.23
N HIS A 58 6.40 3.32 15.64
CA HIS A 58 5.44 3.35 16.76
C HIS A 58 4.02 3.66 16.32
N LYS A 59 3.75 3.58 15.01
CA LYS A 59 2.46 3.87 14.41
C LYS A 59 1.91 2.61 13.75
N THR A 60 0.60 2.48 13.79
CA THR A 60 -0.16 1.45 13.05
C THR A 60 -1.01 2.05 11.95
N SER A 61 -1.06 3.39 11.86
CA SER A 61 -1.77 4.13 10.84
C SER A 61 -1.26 5.57 10.72
N ASP A 62 -1.31 6.13 9.51
CA ASP A 62 -1.07 7.53 9.19
C ASP A 62 -1.74 7.85 7.84
N MET A 63 -2.02 9.12 7.53
CA MET A 63 -2.62 9.55 6.25
C MET A 63 -3.91 8.79 5.85
N HIS A 64 -4.74 8.37 6.82
CA HIS A 64 -5.90 7.48 6.60
C HIS A 64 -5.56 6.11 5.98
N VAL A 65 -4.33 5.65 6.17
CA VAL A 65 -3.85 4.32 5.83
C VAL A 65 -3.47 3.61 7.12
N ALA A 66 -4.02 2.44 7.38
CA ALA A 66 -3.56 1.53 8.43
C ALA A 66 -2.69 0.44 7.81
N TRP A 67 -1.82 -0.18 8.62
CA TRP A 67 -1.00 -1.29 8.12
C TRP A 67 -0.77 -2.39 9.15
N SER A 68 -0.41 -3.56 8.63
CA SER A 68 0.08 -4.70 9.40
C SER A 68 1.38 -5.20 8.78
N VAL A 69 2.39 -5.41 9.60
CA VAL A 69 3.68 -5.95 9.16
C VAL A 69 3.66 -7.46 9.37
N HIS A 70 3.96 -8.20 8.31
CA HIS A 70 4.16 -9.64 8.32
C HIS A 70 5.62 -9.95 7.96
N GLU A 71 6.05 -11.20 8.08
CA GLU A 71 7.44 -11.62 7.80
C GLU A 71 7.83 -11.32 6.35
N GLY A 72 8.41 -10.14 6.11
CA GLY A 72 8.88 -9.69 4.80
C GLY A 72 7.87 -8.91 3.94
N THR A 73 6.63 -8.71 4.41
CA THR A 73 5.60 -7.94 3.67
C THR A 73 4.89 -6.95 4.59
N ILE A 74 4.30 -5.91 3.98
CA ILE A 74 3.45 -4.95 4.65
C ILE A 74 2.11 -4.93 3.95
N ARG A 75 1.05 -5.10 4.73
CA ARG A 75 -0.32 -5.02 4.27
C ARG A 75 -0.91 -3.66 4.62
N PHE A 76 -1.21 -2.85 3.62
CA PHE A 76 -1.83 -1.53 3.77
C PHE A 76 -3.33 -1.60 3.56
N TYR A 77 -4.07 -0.83 4.34
CA TYR A 77 -5.51 -0.71 4.28
C TYR A 77 -5.88 0.78 4.25
N ALA A 78 -6.64 1.20 3.24
CA ALA A 78 -7.08 2.58 3.14
C ALA A 78 -8.54 2.68 2.69
N GLU A 79 -9.32 3.55 3.32
CA GLU A 79 -10.69 3.89 2.87
C GLU A 79 -10.64 4.59 1.49
N VAL A 80 -9.57 5.35 1.23
CA VAL A 80 -9.28 5.98 -0.06
C VAL A 80 -7.97 5.41 -0.61
N GLY A 81 -8.04 4.58 -1.65
CA GLY A 81 -6.88 3.83 -2.17
C GLY A 81 -5.67 4.70 -2.55
N ASN A 82 -5.90 5.92 -3.05
CA ASN A 82 -4.82 6.86 -3.40
C ASN A 82 -3.95 7.28 -2.20
N ASN A 83 -4.46 7.17 -0.98
CA ASN A 83 -3.68 7.52 0.22
C ASN A 83 -2.51 6.55 0.45
N ILE A 84 -2.61 5.32 -0.05
CA ILE A 84 -1.50 4.36 -0.02
C ILE A 84 -0.33 4.90 -0.87
N LEU A 85 -0.62 5.51 -2.02
CA LEU A 85 0.41 6.11 -2.87
C LEU A 85 1.09 7.30 -2.17
N LEU A 86 0.33 8.12 -1.45
CA LEU A 86 0.90 9.22 -0.65
C LEU A 86 1.83 8.70 0.45
N LEU A 87 1.45 7.61 1.12
CA LEU A 87 2.29 6.97 2.12
C LEU A 87 3.58 6.42 1.48
N LEU A 88 3.49 5.74 0.34
CA LEU A 88 4.64 5.22 -0.40
C LEU A 88 5.55 6.33 -0.93
N ASP A 89 4.99 7.43 -1.45
CA ASP A 89 5.74 8.62 -1.85
C ASP A 89 6.54 9.18 -0.66
N SER A 90 5.97 9.12 0.54
CA SER A 90 6.60 9.60 1.77
C SER A 90 7.81 8.77 2.24
N LEU A 91 7.97 7.56 1.69
CA LEU A 91 9.09 6.63 1.94
C LEU A 91 10.17 6.72 0.87
N LYS A 92 9.86 7.32 -0.28
CA LYS A 92 10.81 7.50 -1.36
C LYS A 92 11.73 8.67 -0.99
N GLU A 93 13.03 8.43 -0.92
CA GLU A 93 13.99 9.53 -0.78
C GLU A 93 13.85 10.45 -2.00
N ASN A 94 13.62 11.74 -1.75
CA ASN A 94 13.69 12.76 -2.79
C ASN A 94 15.15 12.82 -3.27
N LYS A 95 15.44 12.16 -4.39
CA LYS A 95 16.62 12.46 -5.20
C LYS A 95 16.32 13.57 -6.17
#